data_AF-A0A7R6XXS9-F1
#
_entry.id   AF-A0A7R6XXS9-F1
#
_cell.length_a   1.000
_cell.length_b   1.000
_cell.length_c   1.000
_cell.angle_alpha   90.00
_cell.angle_beta   90.00
_cell.angle_gamma   90.00
#
_symmetry.space_group_name_H-M   'P 1'
#
loop_
_entity.id
_entity.type
_entity.pdbx_description
1 polymer ?
#
loop_
_entity_poly.entity_id
_entity_poly.type
_entity_poly.pdbx_seq_one_letter_code
_entity_poly.pdbx_strand_id
1 'polypeptide(L)'
;MRTLLVASLAVWSFSAFAFDATKTIDSYNEARPGCRQAEMNGQPISTQEADRQCKILARLGEELKANGYYWNDSEQEWAACR
;
A
#
# COMPACT_ATOMS: atom_id res chain seq x y z
N MET A 1 -9.24 51.36 -25.36
CA MET A 1 -9.41 50.71 -24.05
C MET A 1 -9.35 49.21 -24.27
N ARG A 2 -8.20 48.59 -23.94
CA ARG A 2 -7.95 47.16 -24.14
C ARG A 2 -8.39 46.40 -22.90
N THR A 3 -9.38 45.53 -23.09
CA THR A 3 -9.90 44.55 -22.12
C THR A 3 -8.78 43.63 -21.64
N LEU A 4 -8.47 43.67 -20.34
CA LEU A 4 -7.59 42.72 -19.67
C LEU A 4 -8.44 41.52 -19.21
N LEU A 5 -8.43 40.45 -19.99
CA LEU A 5 -8.90 39.12 -19.60
C LEU A 5 -7.83 38.49 -18.70
N VAL A 6 -7.99 38.61 -17.37
CA VAL A 6 -7.24 37.80 -16.41
C VAL A 6 -7.96 36.47 -16.28
N ALA A 7 -7.63 35.53 -17.16
CA ALA A 7 -8.12 34.15 -17.13
C ALA A 7 -6.94 33.21 -16.90
N SER A 8 -6.48 33.11 -15.65
CA SER A 8 -5.38 32.22 -15.22
C SER A 8 -5.39 32.18 -13.69
N LEU A 9 -5.39 31.08 -12.94
CA LEU A 9 -5.30 29.65 -13.19
C LEU A 9 -6.11 28.98 -12.07
N ALA A 10 -7.11 28.17 -12.38
CA ALA A 10 -7.55 27.15 -11.45
C ALA A 10 -6.51 26.02 -11.53
N VAL A 11 -5.44 26.13 -10.74
CA VAL A 11 -4.55 24.98 -10.51
C VAL A 11 -5.34 24.09 -9.56
N TRP A 12 -5.96 23.07 -10.12
CA TRP A 12 -6.53 21.96 -9.35
C TRP A 12 -5.34 21.25 -8.71
N SER A 13 -4.98 21.69 -7.51
CA SER A 13 -4.14 20.95 -6.60
C SER A 13 -4.90 19.66 -6.27
N PHE A 14 -4.78 18.65 -7.12
CA PHE A 14 -5.07 17.28 -6.72
C PHE A 14 -4.14 17.03 -5.55
N SER A 15 -4.67 17.14 -4.34
CA SER A 15 -4.04 16.61 -3.14
C SER A 15 -3.88 15.12 -3.39
N ALA A 16 -2.76 14.75 -4.00
CA ALA A 16 -2.29 13.39 -4.01
C ALA A 16 -2.19 13.02 -2.53
N PHE A 17 -3.08 12.15 -2.06
CA PHE A 17 -2.89 11.49 -0.79
C PHE A 17 -1.50 10.86 -0.88
N ALA A 18 -0.54 11.42 -0.13
CA ALA A 18 0.80 10.92 -0.12
C ALA A 18 0.72 9.46 0.34
N PHE A 19 1.20 8.55 -0.51
CA PHE A 19 1.25 7.13 -0.17
C PHE A 19 2.07 6.95 1.10
N ASP A 20 1.45 6.35 2.13
CA ASP A 20 2.12 6.04 3.39
C ASP A 20 2.71 4.63 3.32
N ALA A 21 3.98 4.56 2.94
CA ALA A 21 4.69 3.30 2.80
C ALA A 21 4.79 2.56 4.14
N THR A 22 5.09 3.25 5.23
CA THR A 22 5.23 2.65 6.57
C THR A 22 3.95 1.94 6.96
N LYS A 23 2.80 2.62 6.85
CA LYS A 23 1.51 2.02 7.19
C LYS A 23 1.16 0.83 6.28
N THR A 24 1.49 0.92 4.99
CA THR A 24 1.25 -0.16 4.03
C THR A 24 2.11 -1.39 4.35
N ILE A 25 3.38 -1.19 4.72
CA ILE A 25 4.31 -2.26 5.15
C ILE A 25 3.84 -2.91 6.45
N ASP A 26 3.43 -2.11 7.44
CA ASP A 26 2.89 -2.63 8.71
C ASP A 26 1.65 -3.49 8.46
N SER A 27 0.72 -3.00 7.63
CA SER A 27 -0.48 -3.75 7.24
C SER A 27 -0.15 -5.04 6.48
N TYR A 28 0.88 -5.00 5.63
CA TYR A 28 1.35 -6.18 4.89
C TYR A 28 1.90 -7.23 5.86
N ASN A 29 2.71 -6.79 6.82
CA ASN A 29 3.29 -7.66 7.84
C ASN A 29 2.23 -8.25 8.78
N GLU A 30 1.17 -7.50 9.10
CA GLU A 30 0.03 -7.99 9.89
C GLU A 30 -0.78 -9.05 9.13
N ALA A 31 -1.05 -8.86 7.84
CA ALA A 31 -1.79 -9.82 7.02
C ALA A 31 -0.98 -11.08 6.69
N ARG A 32 0.35 -11.01 6.73
CA ARG A 32 1.25 -12.08 6.28
C ARG A 32 1.08 -13.39 7.05
N PRO A 33 1.06 -13.43 8.41
CA PRO A 33 0.76 -14.64 9.17
C PRO A 33 -0.61 -15.23 8.81
N GLY A 34 -1.64 -14.37 8.66
CA GLY A 34 -2.98 -14.81 8.32
C GLY A 34 -3.04 -15.53 6.98
N CYS A 35 -2.32 -15.02 5.98
CA CYS A 35 -2.24 -15.66 4.68
C CYS A 35 -1.35 -16.92 4.67
N ARG A 36 -0.14 -16.88 5.26
CA ARG A 36 0.85 -17.95 5.11
C ARG A 36 0.71 -19.09 6.10
N GLN A 37 0.21 -18.79 7.29
CA GLN A 37 0.17 -19.71 8.43
C GLN A 37 -1.26 -19.99 8.89
N ALA A 38 -2.26 -19.33 8.30
CA ALA A 38 -3.64 -19.37 8.79
C ALA A 38 -3.74 -19.02 10.28
N GLU A 39 -2.93 -18.04 10.70
CA GLU A 39 -2.88 -17.54 12.08
C GLU A 39 -2.91 -16.02 12.12
N MET A 40 -3.61 -15.46 13.11
CA MET A 40 -3.55 -14.03 13.44
C MET A 40 -3.37 -13.88 14.94
N ASN A 41 -2.42 -13.02 15.35
CA ASN A 41 -2.10 -12.80 16.77
C ASN A 41 -1.81 -14.09 17.55
N GLY A 42 -1.16 -15.07 16.90
CA GLY A 42 -0.85 -16.37 17.50
C GLY A 42 -2.05 -17.30 17.70
N GLN A 43 -3.19 -17.00 17.07
CA GLN A 43 -4.39 -17.84 17.11
C GLN A 43 -4.75 -18.34 15.71
N PRO A 44 -5.18 -19.60 15.56
CA PRO A 44 -5.63 -20.11 14.28
C PRO A 44 -6.88 -19.37 13.81
N ILE A 45 -6.97 -19.11 12.51
CA ILE A 45 -8.12 -18.50 11.84
C ILE A 45 -8.77 -19.50 10.88
N SER A 46 -10.00 -19.20 10.46
CA SER A 46 -10.70 -20.05 9.48
C SER A 46 -10.03 -19.98 8.10
N THR A 47 -10.23 -21.00 7.28
CA THR A 47 -9.74 -21.00 5.89
C THR A 47 -10.26 -19.80 5.09
N GLN A 48 -11.53 -19.43 5.28
CA GLN A 48 -12.11 -18.27 4.63
C GLN A 48 -11.43 -16.96 5.05
N GLU A 49 -11.05 -16.85 6.32
CA GLU A 49 -10.31 -15.69 6.80
C GLU A 49 -8.88 -15.69 6.27
N ALA A 50 -8.21 -16.85 6.21
CA ALA A 50 -6.89 -16.96 5.61
C ALA A 50 -6.88 -16.53 4.13
N ASP A 51 -7.89 -16.95 3.36
CA ASP A 51 -8.09 -16.52 1.97
C ASP A 51 -8.31 -15.01 1.86
N ARG A 52 -9.05 -14.42 2.80
CA ARG A 52 -9.24 -12.96 2.89
C ARG A 52 -7.92 -12.25 3.15
N GLN A 53 -7.13 -12.75 4.09
CA GLN A 53 -5.81 -12.20 4.43
C GLN A 53 -4.85 -12.31 3.23
N CYS A 54 -4.90 -13.39 2.45
CA CYS A 54 -4.11 -13.49 1.22
C CYS A 54 -4.48 -12.45 0.17
N LYS A 55 -5.77 -12.12 0.02
CA LYS A 55 -6.21 -11.05 -0.89
C LYS A 55 -5.76 -9.68 -0.42
N ILE A 56 -5.82 -9.42 0.89
CA ILE A 56 -5.30 -8.18 1.50
C ILE A 56 -3.80 -8.08 1.27
N LEU A 57 -3.05 -9.13 1.58
CA LEU A 57 -1.60 -9.20 1.40
C LEU A 57 -1.19 -8.93 -0.05
N ALA A 58 -1.86 -9.56 -1.02
CA ALA A 58 -1.60 -9.36 -2.44
C ALA A 58 -1.85 -7.90 -2.86
N ARG A 59 -2.98 -7.31 -2.43
CA ARG A 59 -3.31 -5.92 -2.72
C ARG A 59 -2.25 -4.95 -2.16
N LEU A 60 -1.87 -5.12 -0.89
CA LEU A 60 -0.86 -4.26 -0.25
C LEU A 60 0.50 -4.39 -0.94
N GLY A 61 0.86 -5.60 -1.38
CA GLY A 61 2.08 -5.81 -2.17
C GLY A 61 2.05 -5.11 -3.53
N GLU A 62 0.90 -5.10 -4.21
CA GLU A 62 0.74 -4.35 -5.46
C GLU A 62 0.75 -2.82 -5.23
N GLU A 63 0.17 -2.34 -4.13
CA GLU A 63 0.24 -0.92 -3.74
C GLU A 63 1.71 -0.49 -3.48
N LEU A 64 2.50 -1.32 -2.79
CA LEU A 64 3.92 -1.06 -2.58
C LEU A 64 4.72 -1.04 -3.89
N LYS A 65 4.50 -2.01 -4.78
CA LYS A 65 5.13 -2.02 -6.11
C LYS A 65 4.76 -0.79 -6.95
N ALA A 66 3.47 -0.43 -6.97
CA ALA A 66 2.98 0.73 -7.71
C ALA A 66 3.60 2.05 -7.23
N ASN A 67 4.10 2.09 -5.99
CA ASN A 67 4.77 3.23 -5.39
C ASN A 67 6.32 3.09 -5.33
N GLY A 68 6.91 2.18 -6.11
CA GLY A 68 8.36 2.09 -6.29
C GLY A 68 9.11 1.32 -5.20
N TYR A 69 8.45 0.36 -4.54
CA TYR A 69 9.08 -0.55 -3.59
C TYR A 69 9.28 -1.95 -4.19
N TYR A 70 10.35 -2.64 -3.77
CA TYR A 70 10.60 -4.05 -4.05
C TYR A 70 10.65 -4.87 -2.77
N TRP A 71 10.38 -6.17 -2.90
CA TRP A 71 10.56 -7.10 -1.80
C TRP A 71 12.04 -7.46 -1.65
N ASN A 72 12.67 -7.09 -0.54
CA ASN A 72 14.03 -7.45 -0.19
C ASN A 72 14.02 -8.80 0.53
N ASP A 73 14.34 -9.88 -0.18
CA ASP A 73 14.41 -11.23 0.41
C ASP A 73 15.43 -11.36 1.54
N SER A 74 16.54 -10.61 1.49
CA SER A 74 17.60 -10.70 2.50
C SER A 74 17.18 -10.12 3.85
N GLU A 75 16.39 -9.04 3.82
CA GLU A 75 15.82 -8.40 5.01
C GLU A 75 14.39 -8.92 5.32
N GLN A 76 13.82 -9.71 4.41
CA GLN A 76 12.43 -10.19 4.45
C GLN A 76 11.39 -9.07 4.66
N GLU A 77 11.63 -7.92 4.04
CA GLU A 77 10.78 -6.74 4.10
C GLU A 77 10.68 -6.02 2.75
N TRP A 78 9.79 -5.04 2.66
CA TRP A 78 9.73 -4.14 1.51
C TRP A 78 10.75 -3.03 1.66
N ALA A 79 11.52 -2.76 0.60
CA ALA A 79 12.49 -1.68 0.52
C ALA A 79 12.19 -0.79 -0.69
N ALA A 80 12.62 0.48 -0.63
CA ALA A 80 12.52 1.37 -1.79
C ALA A 80 13.45 0.88 -2.90
N CYS A 81 12.99 0.87 -4.16
CA CYS A 81 13.82 0.56 -5.33
C CYS A 81 15.11 1.40 -5.34
N ARG A 82 16.24 0.75 -5.65
CA ARG A 82 17.53 1.43 -5.90
C ARG A 82 17.40 2.46 -7.01
#